data_AF-A0A9E7GGJ0-F1
#
_entry.id   AF-A0A9E7GGJ0-F1
#
_cell.length_a   1.000
_cell.length_b   1.000
_cell.length_c   1.000
_cell.angle_alpha   90.00
_cell.angle_beta   90.00
_cell.angle_gamma   90.00
#
_symmetry.space_group_name_H-M   'P 1'
#
loop_
_entity.id
_entity.type
_entity.pdbx_description
1 polymer ?
#
loop_
_entity_poly.entity_id
_entity_poly.type
_entity_poly.pdbx_seq_one_letter_code
_entity_poly.pdbx_strand_id
1 'polypeptide(L)'
;SLGGGGAGPPTPPCSCLRAVQLEREAQGVRNGGGLNRARSPPLLPPTPSPDLSSMATSSTPSINSAVCPSANISVASRRPLFLATASFSLRRLDVRSLSSLPPGRFKAPAPISVRSRSRIPACASAVMEEATKRADSRVSTVVDVDLGSRSYPIYIGSGLLDEPDLLQRHVHGKSVLVVTNTTIAPLYLDKVVKTLTHGNPKVTVESVILPDGEKYKNMETLMKVFDKAIECRMDRRCTFVALGGGVIGDMCGFAAASYLRGVNFIQIPTTLMAQVDSSVGGKTGVNHTLGKNLIGAFYQPQCVLIDTNTLNTLPDRELASGIAEVVKYGLIRDAEFFEWQEKNMQSLLARDPSAFAYAIKRSCENKAEVVSLDETESGMRATLNLGHTFGHAIETAFGYGQWLHGEAVAAGTVMAVDMSHRLGWIDDTIVKRVFSILQKAKLPTQPPEMMTVEKFKSVMAVDKKVADGLLRLILLKGPLGSCVFTGDYDQGALDETLRAFSKN
;
A
#
# COMPACT_ATOMS: atom_id res chain seq x y z
N SER A 1 -52.06 -70.90 9.88
CA SER A 1 -53.53 -70.78 9.86
C SER A 1 -53.86 -69.38 9.33
N LEU A 2 -54.10 -69.24 8.03
CA LEU A 2 -55.42 -69.14 7.35
C LEU A 2 -56.18 -67.88 7.76
N GLY A 3 -56.67 -67.00 6.87
CA GLY A 3 -56.77 -66.95 5.39
C GLY A 3 -57.02 -65.48 4.96
N GLY A 4 -56.73 -65.01 3.74
CA GLY A 4 -57.37 -65.32 2.45
C GLY A 4 -58.20 -64.08 2.04
N GLY A 5 -58.35 -63.56 0.82
CA GLY A 5 -57.86 -63.71 -0.57
C GLY A 5 -58.26 -62.38 -1.27
N GLY A 6 -57.96 -62.01 -2.52
CA GLY A 6 -57.40 -62.70 -3.68
C GLY A 6 -57.00 -61.71 -4.79
N ALA A 7 -56.61 -62.31 -5.92
CA ALA A 7 -55.90 -61.88 -7.14
C ALA A 7 -56.21 -60.54 -7.87
N GLY A 8 -55.17 -59.96 -8.51
CA GLY A 8 -55.21 -59.01 -9.66
C GLY A 8 -55.10 -59.72 -11.03
N PRO A 9 -54.47 -59.20 -12.12
CA PRO A 9 -54.20 -57.83 -12.66
C PRO A 9 -54.76 -57.73 -14.14
N PRO A 10 -54.29 -56.95 -15.17
CA PRO A 10 -53.28 -55.88 -15.33
C PRO A 10 -53.72 -54.60 -16.16
N THR A 11 -52.79 -53.66 -16.36
CA THR A 11 -52.77 -52.33 -17.08
C THR A 11 -53.24 -52.32 -18.58
N PRO A 12 -53.41 -51.21 -19.39
CA PRO A 12 -52.84 -49.83 -19.33
C PRO A 12 -53.80 -48.68 -19.89
N PRO A 13 -53.42 -47.62 -20.68
CA PRO A 13 -53.71 -46.19 -20.40
C PRO A 13 -54.52 -45.40 -21.49
N CYS A 14 -54.88 -44.12 -21.26
CA CYS A 14 -55.34 -43.12 -22.26
C CYS A 14 -55.11 -41.70 -21.69
N SER A 15 -54.41 -40.70 -22.24
CA SER A 15 -54.05 -40.19 -23.59
C SER A 15 -55.00 -39.12 -24.16
N CYS A 16 -54.49 -37.88 -24.23
CA CYS A 16 -54.70 -36.82 -25.25
C CYS A 16 -53.64 -35.74 -24.93
N LEU A 17 -52.49 -35.54 -25.58
CA LEU A 17 -51.97 -35.64 -26.96
C LEU A 17 -52.38 -34.52 -27.94
N ARG A 18 -51.42 -33.61 -28.20
CA ARG A 18 -50.82 -33.25 -29.51
C ARG A 18 -49.44 -32.63 -29.19
N ALA A 19 -48.26 -33.21 -29.48
CA ALA A 19 -47.66 -33.73 -30.73
C ALA A 19 -47.49 -32.62 -31.79
N VAL A 20 -46.35 -32.44 -32.47
CA VAL A 20 -45.50 -33.43 -33.15
C VAL A 20 -44.02 -32.98 -33.25
N GLN A 21 -43.15 -33.99 -33.27
CA GLN A 21 -41.70 -34.05 -33.48
C GLN A 21 -41.43 -34.90 -34.73
N LEU A 22 -40.34 -34.69 -35.50
CA LEU A 22 -39.68 -35.67 -36.40
C LEU A 22 -38.22 -35.16 -36.62
N GLU A 23 -37.14 -35.81 -36.15
CA GLU A 23 -36.44 -37.04 -36.64
C GLU A 23 -35.65 -36.80 -37.95
N ARG A 24 -34.48 -37.37 -38.28
CA ARG A 24 -33.49 -38.33 -37.71
C ARG A 24 -32.30 -38.43 -38.69
N GLU A 25 -31.10 -38.82 -38.18
CA GLU A 25 -30.08 -39.77 -38.74
C GLU A 25 -29.51 -39.57 -40.18
N ALA A 26 -28.33 -40.06 -40.60
CA ALA A 26 -27.06 -40.55 -40.05
C ALA A 26 -26.12 -40.91 -41.26
N GLN A 27 -24.80 -41.04 -40.99
CA GLN A 27 -23.79 -41.88 -41.68
C GLN A 27 -23.14 -41.50 -43.05
N GLY A 28 -21.80 -41.72 -43.09
CA GLY A 28 -21.03 -42.23 -44.26
C GLY A 28 -20.16 -41.22 -45.02
N VAL A 29 -18.86 -41.01 -44.70
CA VAL A 29 -17.65 -41.75 -45.14
C VAL A 29 -17.22 -41.53 -46.62
N ARG A 30 -15.95 -41.06 -46.75
CA ARG A 30 -14.93 -41.22 -47.82
C ARG A 30 -14.82 -40.23 -49.01
N ASN A 31 -13.64 -39.60 -49.01
CA ASN A 31 -12.65 -39.41 -50.09
C ASN A 31 -12.99 -38.64 -51.37
N GLY A 32 -12.17 -37.61 -51.64
CA GLY A 32 -11.56 -37.43 -52.96
C GLY A 32 -11.48 -36.00 -53.48
N GLY A 33 -10.30 -35.37 -53.30
CA GLY A 33 -9.57 -34.61 -54.32
C GLY A 33 -10.19 -33.36 -54.98
N GLY A 34 -9.45 -32.25 -54.96
CA GLY A 34 -9.64 -31.19 -55.96
C GLY A 34 -9.12 -29.82 -55.55
N LEU A 35 -8.00 -29.41 -56.16
CA LEU A 35 -7.47 -28.05 -56.14
C LEU A 35 -8.50 -26.99 -56.58
N ASN A 36 -8.54 -25.83 -55.91
CA ASN A 36 -8.22 -24.49 -56.46
C ASN A 36 -8.95 -23.32 -55.77
N ARG A 37 -8.15 -22.30 -55.44
CA ARG A 37 -8.36 -20.84 -55.59
C ARG A 37 -9.60 -20.16 -54.97
N ALA A 38 -9.30 -19.39 -53.92
CA ALA A 38 -9.53 -17.94 -53.76
C ALA A 38 -10.87 -17.31 -54.21
N ARG A 39 -11.55 -16.64 -53.27
CA ARG A 39 -11.73 -15.17 -53.26
C ARG A 39 -12.51 -14.68 -52.02
N SER A 40 -11.94 -13.68 -51.35
CA SER A 40 -12.58 -12.72 -50.44
C SER A 40 -13.25 -11.58 -51.23
N PRO A 41 -14.21 -10.82 -50.64
CA PRO A 41 -14.58 -9.48 -51.12
C PRO A 41 -14.36 -8.40 -50.01
N PRO A 42 -14.40 -7.09 -50.31
CA PRO A 42 -13.20 -6.34 -50.70
C PRO A 42 -12.88 -5.13 -49.77
N LEU A 43 -11.61 -4.70 -49.84
CA LEU A 43 -11.06 -3.44 -49.29
C LEU A 43 -11.23 -2.28 -50.30
N LEU A 44 -11.47 -1.06 -49.79
CA LEU A 44 -11.37 0.20 -50.53
C LEU A 44 -10.05 0.94 -50.19
N PRO A 45 -9.46 1.69 -51.15
CA PRO A 45 -8.03 2.07 -51.15
C PRO A 45 -7.69 3.42 -50.49
N PRO A 46 -6.38 3.71 -50.26
CA PRO A 46 -5.90 4.89 -49.55
C PRO A 46 -5.53 6.07 -50.47
N THR A 47 -5.52 7.28 -49.92
CA THR A 47 -5.06 8.53 -50.55
C THR A 47 -3.61 8.86 -50.15
N PRO A 48 -2.82 9.52 -51.02
CA PRO A 48 -1.38 9.73 -50.79
C PRO A 48 -1.06 11.05 -50.06
N SER A 49 0.04 11.00 -49.30
CA SER A 49 0.74 12.10 -48.62
C SER A 49 1.55 12.98 -49.58
N PRO A 50 1.87 14.24 -49.21
CA PRO A 50 3.01 14.94 -49.77
C PRO A 50 4.13 15.19 -48.74
N ASP A 51 5.36 15.04 -49.22
CA ASP A 51 6.63 15.43 -48.63
C ASP A 51 6.70 16.93 -48.29
N LEU A 52 7.39 17.26 -47.21
CA LEU A 52 7.85 18.61 -46.91
C LEU A 52 9.37 18.59 -46.65
N SER A 53 10.11 19.21 -47.56
CA SER A 53 11.47 19.67 -47.33
C SER A 53 11.65 21.09 -47.89
N SER A 54 12.50 21.86 -47.20
CA SER A 54 13.13 23.13 -47.58
C SER A 54 12.44 24.48 -47.25
N MET A 55 13.06 25.14 -46.26
CA MET A 55 13.66 26.49 -46.30
C MET A 55 12.81 27.76 -46.57
N ALA A 56 12.64 28.51 -45.48
CA ALA A 56 13.22 29.84 -45.21
C ALA A 56 12.68 31.14 -45.88
N THR A 57 12.54 32.13 -44.99
CA THR A 57 12.72 33.60 -45.11
C THR A 57 11.52 34.55 -45.31
N SER A 58 11.46 35.51 -44.38
CA SER A 58 10.90 36.88 -44.46
C SER A 58 9.37 37.00 -44.61
N SER A 59 8.63 37.95 -44.02
CA SER A 59 8.90 39.25 -43.40
C SER A 59 7.61 39.72 -42.69
N THR A 60 7.74 40.41 -41.56
CA THR A 60 6.73 41.35 -41.00
C THR A 60 6.63 42.63 -41.89
N PRO A 61 5.60 43.52 -41.83
CA PRO A 61 4.91 43.93 -40.59
C PRO A 61 3.44 44.46 -40.64
N SER A 62 2.83 44.52 -39.44
CA SER A 62 2.13 45.68 -38.83
C SER A 62 0.67 46.09 -39.14
N ILE A 63 -0.02 46.45 -38.02
CA ILE A 63 -0.89 47.63 -37.74
C ILE A 63 -2.39 47.38 -37.41
N ASN A 64 -2.75 47.88 -36.20
CA ASN A 64 -4.04 48.38 -35.66
C ASN A 64 -5.16 47.40 -35.26
N SER A 65 -5.99 47.62 -34.24
CA SER A 65 -6.07 48.53 -33.07
C SER A 65 -7.40 48.20 -32.32
N ALA A 66 -7.62 48.84 -31.16
CA ALA A 66 -8.83 48.85 -30.29
C ALA A 66 -8.89 47.75 -29.20
N VAL A 67 -8.63 48.00 -27.90
CA VAL A 67 -9.22 48.92 -26.89
C VAL A 67 -10.58 48.45 -26.32
N CYS A 68 -10.52 47.83 -25.13
CA CYS A 68 -11.27 48.01 -23.85
C CYS A 68 -12.68 48.70 -23.86
N PRO A 69 -13.60 48.34 -22.92
CA PRO A 69 -13.36 48.58 -21.49
C PRO A 69 -13.96 47.62 -20.44
N SER A 70 -13.45 47.86 -19.24
CA SER A 70 -13.67 47.35 -17.89
C SER A 70 -15.08 47.60 -17.31
N ALA A 71 -15.46 46.75 -16.34
CA ALA A 71 -16.47 47.06 -15.33
C ALA A 71 -15.90 46.82 -13.91
N ASN A 72 -15.91 47.90 -13.12
CA ASN A 72 -15.56 47.98 -11.70
C ASN A 72 -16.70 47.44 -10.82
N ILE A 73 -16.35 46.76 -9.72
CA ILE A 73 -17.13 46.82 -8.46
C ILE A 73 -16.14 46.92 -7.28
N SER A 74 -16.27 48.01 -6.53
CA SER A 74 -15.70 48.33 -5.21
C SER A 74 -16.91 48.80 -4.37
N VAL A 75 -17.07 48.72 -3.05
CA VAL A 75 -16.30 48.34 -1.85
C VAL A 75 -17.37 48.24 -0.74
N ALA A 76 -17.19 47.38 0.27
CA ALA A 76 -17.77 47.64 1.59
C ALA A 76 -16.87 47.09 2.70
N SER A 77 -16.30 48.02 3.46
CA SER A 77 -15.45 47.81 4.63
C SER A 77 -16.23 47.23 5.82
N ARG A 78 -15.64 46.28 6.55
CA ARG A 78 -15.96 46.05 7.97
C ARG A 78 -14.68 45.84 8.79
N ARG A 79 -14.63 46.54 9.92
CA ARG A 79 -13.55 46.63 10.93
C ARG A 79 -13.29 45.28 11.63
N PRO A 80 -12.06 44.99 12.09
CA PRO A 80 -11.82 43.89 13.03
C PRO A 80 -11.92 44.36 14.49
N LEU A 81 -12.49 43.51 15.35
CA LEU A 81 -12.52 43.67 16.80
C LEU A 81 -11.42 42.80 17.44
N PHE A 82 -10.82 43.37 18.49
CA PHE A 82 -9.76 42.86 19.37
C PHE A 82 -10.08 41.56 20.14
N LEU A 83 -9.01 40.85 20.55
CA LEU A 83 -8.78 39.93 21.70
C LEU A 83 -8.00 38.68 21.21
N ALA A 84 -6.93 38.18 21.81
CA ALA A 84 -5.97 38.62 22.82
C ALA A 84 -4.73 37.71 22.67
N THR A 85 -3.53 38.27 22.67
CA THR A 85 -2.27 37.53 22.67
C THR A 85 -1.78 37.36 24.11
N ALA A 86 -1.59 36.11 24.54
CA ALA A 86 -0.92 35.82 25.80
C ALA A 86 0.61 35.84 25.59
N SER A 87 1.26 36.91 26.02
CA SER A 87 2.71 36.98 26.13
C SER A 87 3.15 36.43 27.49
N PHE A 88 3.95 35.36 27.47
CA PHE A 88 4.66 34.86 28.64
C PHE A 88 5.80 35.83 29.00
N SER A 89 5.71 36.43 30.17
CA SER A 89 6.74 37.29 30.77
C SER A 89 7.74 36.43 31.55
N LEU A 90 8.99 36.40 31.09
CA LEU A 90 10.13 35.88 31.84
C LEU A 90 10.47 36.86 32.98
N ARG A 91 10.16 36.50 34.23
CA ARG A 91 10.70 37.19 35.41
C ARG A 91 12.11 36.68 35.69
N ARG A 92 13.08 37.60 35.60
CA ARG A 92 14.36 37.49 36.32
C ARG A 92 14.10 37.69 37.81
N LEU A 93 14.66 36.83 38.64
CA LEU A 93 14.95 37.11 40.04
C LEU A 93 16.43 36.85 40.26
N ASP A 94 17.10 37.88 40.77
CA ASP A 94 18.51 37.95 41.13
C ASP A 94 18.53 38.32 42.61
N VAL A 95 19.08 37.46 43.48
CA VAL A 95 19.58 37.85 44.80
C VAL A 95 20.77 36.96 45.19
N ARG A 96 21.85 37.65 45.57
CA ARG A 96 23.18 37.17 45.92
C ARG A 96 23.27 36.52 47.32
N SER A 97 24.26 35.62 47.45
CA SER A 97 25.27 35.51 48.54
C SER A 97 24.82 35.30 50.00
N LEU A 98 25.29 34.20 50.64
CA LEU A 98 26.15 34.23 51.85
C LEU A 98 26.66 32.82 52.26
N SER A 99 27.99 32.68 52.18
CA SER A 99 28.99 32.00 53.06
C SER A 99 28.72 30.74 53.94
N SER A 100 29.73 29.85 53.88
CA SER A 100 30.47 29.12 54.96
C SER A 100 30.00 27.77 55.56
N LEU A 101 30.72 26.68 55.16
CA LEU A 101 31.36 25.53 55.88
C LEU A 101 30.91 25.13 57.32
N PRO A 102 31.04 23.84 57.78
CA PRO A 102 32.21 22.95 57.64
C PRO A 102 31.93 21.41 57.49
N PRO A 103 32.96 20.51 57.46
CA PRO A 103 32.84 19.13 56.95
C PRO A 103 32.79 18.03 58.03
N GLY A 104 32.23 16.86 57.69
CA GLY A 104 32.21 15.66 58.54
C GLY A 104 32.50 14.37 57.76
N ARG A 105 33.61 13.71 58.09
CA ARG A 105 34.02 12.34 57.70
C ARG A 105 33.04 11.29 58.24
N PHE A 106 32.85 10.15 57.57
CA PHE A 106 33.31 8.81 58.01
C PHE A 106 32.73 7.63 57.18
N LYS A 107 33.66 6.83 56.63
CA LYS A 107 33.76 5.36 56.45
C LYS A 107 32.58 4.49 55.96
N ALA A 108 32.90 3.73 54.90
CA ALA A 108 32.34 2.41 54.56
C ALA A 108 32.67 1.31 55.59
N PRO A 109 31.96 0.17 55.54
CA PRO A 109 32.68 -1.08 55.30
C PRO A 109 31.93 -2.10 54.41
N ALA A 110 32.70 -3.04 53.86
CA ALA A 110 32.30 -4.36 53.35
C ALA A 110 33.17 -5.42 54.09
N PRO A 111 33.17 -6.71 53.74
CA PRO A 111 32.10 -7.73 53.66
C PRO A 111 32.44 -8.98 54.54
N ILE A 112 31.50 -9.90 54.83
CA ILE A 112 31.84 -11.26 55.35
C ILE A 112 30.91 -12.35 54.80
N SER A 113 31.54 -13.48 54.45
CA SER A 113 31.06 -14.76 53.90
C SER A 113 30.80 -15.80 55.01
N VAL A 114 30.01 -16.86 54.75
CA VAL A 114 30.36 -18.31 54.92
C VAL A 114 29.11 -19.23 54.87
N ARG A 115 29.29 -20.39 54.23
CA ARG A 115 28.41 -21.55 53.99
C ARG A 115 28.05 -22.39 55.25
N SER A 116 26.94 -23.15 55.22
CA SER A 116 26.92 -24.63 55.15
C SER A 116 25.50 -25.24 55.36
N ARG A 117 25.34 -26.50 54.92
CA ARG A 117 24.10 -27.29 54.74
C ARG A 117 23.81 -28.24 55.93
N SER A 118 22.54 -28.56 56.18
CA SER A 118 22.08 -29.93 56.55
C SER A 118 20.56 -30.11 56.36
N ARG A 119 20.12 -31.37 56.19
CA ARG A 119 18.91 -31.88 55.51
C ARG A 119 17.71 -32.21 56.45
N ILE A 120 16.45 -31.97 55.97
CA ILE A 120 15.23 -32.84 55.78
C ILE A 120 14.72 -33.70 56.99
N PRO A 121 13.39 -33.94 57.29
CA PRO A 121 12.28 -34.24 56.34
C PRO A 121 10.83 -33.73 56.60
N ALA A 122 10.02 -33.87 55.52
CA ALA A 122 8.57 -34.13 55.43
C ALA A 122 7.60 -33.00 55.91
N CYS A 123 6.42 -32.76 55.35
CA CYS A 123 5.56 -33.49 54.40
C CYS A 123 4.60 -32.51 53.70
N ALA A 124 3.89 -33.01 52.68
CA ALA A 124 3.03 -32.27 51.75
C ALA A 124 1.86 -31.49 52.37
N SER A 125 1.68 -30.26 51.91
CA SER A 125 0.37 -29.69 51.64
C SER A 125 0.52 -28.65 50.54
N ALA A 126 -0.01 -28.99 49.36
CA ALA A 126 -0.08 -28.13 48.19
C ALA A 126 -0.84 -26.85 48.53
N VAL A 127 -0.11 -25.75 48.69
CA VAL A 127 -0.67 -24.43 48.42
C VAL A 127 -0.47 -24.25 46.92
N MET A 128 -1.56 -24.35 46.17
CA MET A 128 -1.58 -23.97 44.76
C MET A 128 -1.17 -22.51 44.68
N GLU A 129 0.11 -22.30 44.39
CA GLU A 129 0.62 -21.01 44.00
C GLU A 129 0.00 -20.70 42.65
N GLU A 130 -0.91 -19.73 42.71
CA GLU A 130 -1.66 -19.13 41.62
C GLU A 130 -0.67 -18.44 40.68
N ALA A 131 0.06 -19.25 39.92
CA ALA A 131 0.82 -18.85 38.75
C ALA A 131 -0.17 -18.46 37.65
N THR A 132 -0.78 -17.30 37.82
CA THR A 132 -1.32 -16.52 36.71
C THR A 132 -0.16 -16.25 35.77
N LYS A 133 0.03 -17.16 34.80
CA LYS A 133 0.65 -16.84 33.52
C LYS A 133 -0.07 -15.61 33.00
N ARG A 134 0.50 -14.42 33.24
CA ARG A 134 0.31 -13.29 32.35
C ARG A 134 0.78 -13.81 30.99
N ALA A 135 -0.18 -14.05 30.10
CA ALA A 135 0.11 -14.30 28.71
C ALA A 135 0.95 -13.12 28.24
N ASP A 136 2.23 -13.37 27.94
CA ASP A 136 3.08 -12.43 27.23
C ASP A 136 2.28 -11.99 25.99
N SER A 137 2.02 -10.69 25.86
CA SER A 137 1.24 -10.19 24.74
C SER A 137 1.97 -10.53 23.45
N ARG A 138 1.34 -11.33 22.56
CA ARG A 138 1.91 -11.67 21.24
C ARG A 138 2.09 -10.45 20.34
N VAL A 139 1.45 -9.33 20.69
CA VAL A 139 1.71 -8.00 20.14
C VAL A 139 3.07 -7.54 20.62
N SER A 140 4.03 -7.45 19.70
CA SER A 140 5.36 -6.95 20.01
C SER A 140 5.37 -5.43 20.10
N THR A 141 4.53 -4.73 19.31
CA THR A 141 4.40 -3.27 19.35
C THR A 141 3.05 -2.80 18.79
N VAL A 142 2.59 -1.63 19.27
CA VAL A 142 1.50 -0.85 18.68
C VAL A 142 2.06 0.49 18.20
N VAL A 143 1.71 0.89 16.97
CA VAL A 143 1.96 2.24 16.45
C VAL A 143 0.61 2.92 16.22
N ASP A 144 0.39 4.08 16.81
CA ASP A 144 -0.85 4.84 16.62
C ASP A 144 -0.69 5.84 15.47
N VAL A 145 -1.70 5.91 14.61
CA VAL A 145 -1.83 6.98 13.59
C VAL A 145 -2.79 8.02 14.13
N ASP A 146 -2.29 9.21 14.47
CA ASP A 146 -3.09 10.28 15.07
C ASP A 146 -3.77 11.13 14.00
N LEU A 147 -5.10 10.98 13.92
CA LEU A 147 -5.98 11.75 13.04
C LEU A 147 -7.20 12.27 13.82
N GLY A 148 -7.01 12.57 15.11
CA GLY A 148 -8.07 12.98 16.02
C GLY A 148 -9.14 11.89 16.17
N SER A 149 -10.38 12.19 15.79
CA SER A 149 -11.50 11.24 15.92
C SER A 149 -11.41 10.02 14.98
N ARG A 150 -10.47 10.02 14.02
CA ARG A 150 -10.24 8.93 13.06
C ARG A 150 -8.92 8.19 13.32
N SER A 151 -8.34 8.38 14.50
CA SER A 151 -7.11 7.69 14.90
C SER A 151 -7.33 6.19 14.97
N TYR A 152 -6.31 5.42 14.62
CA TYR A 152 -6.36 3.96 14.63
C TYR A 152 -5.01 3.33 14.99
N PRO A 153 -5.03 2.15 15.63
CA PRO A 153 -3.82 1.41 15.95
C PRO A 153 -3.35 0.54 14.79
N ILE A 154 -2.02 0.40 14.70
CA ILE A 154 -1.32 -0.60 13.90
C ILE A 154 -0.73 -1.62 14.89
N TYR A 155 -1.29 -2.82 14.92
CA TYR A 155 -0.77 -3.91 15.73
C TYR A 155 0.30 -4.66 14.95
N ILE A 156 1.47 -4.86 15.56
CA ILE A 156 2.61 -5.54 14.93
C ILE A 156 3.05 -6.66 15.86
N GLY A 157 3.19 -7.87 15.33
CA GLY A 157 3.63 -9.02 16.10
C GLY A 157 3.60 -10.32 15.30
N SER A 158 4.02 -11.41 15.94
CA SER A 158 3.98 -12.74 15.35
C SER A 158 2.77 -13.51 15.89
N GLY A 159 2.03 -14.18 15.01
CA GLY A 159 0.88 -15.00 15.38
C GLY A 159 -0.33 -14.17 15.83
N LEU A 160 -0.43 -12.92 15.37
CA LEU A 160 -1.56 -12.04 15.70
C LEU A 160 -2.87 -12.51 15.08
N LEU A 161 -2.83 -13.30 14.00
CA LEU A 161 -4.03 -13.92 13.45
C LEU A 161 -4.65 -14.96 14.41
N ASP A 162 -3.94 -15.38 15.46
CA ASP A 162 -4.45 -16.27 16.49
C ASP A 162 -5.03 -15.51 17.71
N GLU A 163 -5.16 -14.19 17.64
CA GLU A 163 -5.63 -13.31 18.73
C GLU A 163 -6.98 -12.64 18.38
N PRO A 164 -8.13 -13.30 18.65
CA PRO A 164 -9.46 -12.81 18.30
C PRO A 164 -9.76 -11.39 18.79
N ASP A 165 -9.35 -11.07 20.01
CA ASP A 165 -9.65 -9.81 20.66
C ASP A 165 -9.08 -8.60 19.91
N LEU A 166 -7.99 -8.76 19.14
CA LEU A 166 -7.38 -7.68 18.36
C LEU A 166 -8.23 -7.27 17.16
N LEU A 167 -8.88 -8.22 16.49
CA LEU A 167 -9.80 -7.95 15.38
C LEU A 167 -11.19 -7.58 15.89
N GLN A 168 -11.75 -8.39 16.80
CA GLN A 168 -13.15 -8.26 17.19
C GLN A 168 -13.48 -6.94 17.89
N ARG A 169 -12.52 -6.33 18.60
CA ARG A 169 -12.72 -5.00 19.21
C ARG A 169 -12.98 -3.88 18.19
N HIS A 170 -12.56 -4.08 16.94
CA HIS A 170 -12.71 -3.12 15.85
C HIS A 170 -13.87 -3.49 14.89
N VAL A 171 -14.59 -4.57 15.20
CA VAL A 171 -15.82 -4.97 14.49
C VAL A 171 -17.03 -4.43 15.27
N HIS A 172 -17.56 -3.30 14.82
CA HIS A 172 -18.66 -2.60 15.51
C HIS A 172 -20.06 -3.11 15.14
N GLY A 173 -20.17 -4.05 14.20
CA GLY A 173 -21.43 -4.63 13.71
C GLY A 173 -21.48 -6.15 13.85
N LYS A 174 -22.44 -6.76 13.14
CA LYS A 174 -22.65 -8.22 13.14
C LYS A 174 -22.17 -8.90 11.86
N SER A 175 -22.00 -8.15 10.77
CA SER A 175 -21.66 -8.72 9.46
C SER A 175 -20.28 -8.27 9.03
N VAL A 176 -19.44 -9.22 8.63
CA VAL A 176 -18.09 -8.97 8.15
C VAL A 176 -17.94 -9.53 6.73
N LEU A 177 -17.33 -8.76 5.84
CA LEU A 177 -16.97 -9.21 4.49
C LEU A 177 -15.45 -9.28 4.37
N VAL A 178 -14.90 -10.49 4.28
CA VAL A 178 -13.46 -10.66 4.01
C VAL A 178 -13.24 -10.59 2.50
N VAL A 179 -12.46 -9.61 2.06
CA VAL A 179 -12.05 -9.46 0.66
C VAL A 179 -10.61 -9.92 0.55
N THR A 180 -10.35 -10.90 -0.32
CA THR A 180 -9.02 -11.47 -0.54
C THR A 180 -8.86 -11.88 -2.01
N ASN A 181 -7.74 -12.52 -2.37
CA ASN A 181 -7.52 -13.03 -3.72
C ASN A 181 -7.35 -14.56 -3.75
N THR A 182 -7.29 -15.11 -4.96
CA THR A 182 -7.14 -16.55 -5.21
C THR A 182 -5.86 -17.17 -4.61
N THR A 183 -4.83 -16.38 -4.35
CA THR A 183 -3.53 -16.84 -3.83
C THR A 183 -3.50 -16.83 -2.30
N ILE A 184 -4.06 -15.80 -1.69
CA ILE A 184 -4.06 -15.56 -0.25
C ILE A 184 -5.19 -16.33 0.46
N ALA A 185 -6.33 -16.51 -0.20
CA ALA A 185 -7.47 -17.24 0.36
C ALA A 185 -7.10 -18.63 0.94
N PRO A 186 -6.48 -19.55 0.18
CA PRO A 186 -6.16 -20.88 0.69
C PRO A 186 -5.11 -20.89 1.82
N LEU A 187 -4.38 -19.78 2.02
CA LEU A 187 -3.36 -19.68 3.06
C LEU A 187 -3.93 -19.17 4.38
N TYR A 188 -4.81 -18.16 4.33
CA TYR A 188 -5.15 -17.37 5.52
C TYR A 188 -6.65 -17.10 5.72
N LEU A 189 -7.52 -17.33 4.73
CA LEU A 189 -8.95 -16.99 4.84
C LEU A 189 -9.63 -17.74 5.99
N ASP A 190 -9.51 -19.06 6.02
CA ASP A 190 -10.14 -19.88 7.06
C ASP A 190 -9.65 -19.51 8.47
N LYS A 191 -8.36 -19.17 8.58
CA LYS A 191 -7.76 -18.70 9.82
C LYS A 191 -8.41 -17.39 10.28
N VAL A 192 -8.52 -16.40 9.39
CA VAL A 192 -9.16 -15.11 9.68
C VAL A 192 -10.64 -15.26 10.02
N VAL A 193 -11.39 -16.07 9.27
CA VAL A 193 -12.81 -16.36 9.54
C VAL A 193 -12.97 -16.97 10.93
N LYS A 194 -12.14 -17.97 11.27
CA LYS A 194 -12.13 -18.58 12.60
C LYS A 194 -11.85 -17.56 13.69
N THR A 195 -10.87 -16.68 13.50
CA THR A 195 -10.50 -15.65 14.48
C THR A 195 -11.60 -14.59 14.67
N LEU A 196 -12.26 -14.16 13.60
CA LEU A 196 -13.38 -13.22 13.66
C LEU A 196 -14.62 -13.80 14.36
N THR A 197 -14.84 -15.11 14.26
CA THR A 197 -16.02 -15.79 14.82
C THR A 197 -15.75 -16.47 16.18
N HIS A 198 -14.48 -16.61 16.57
CA HIS A 198 -14.09 -17.32 17.79
C HIS A 198 -14.75 -16.70 19.03
N GLY A 199 -15.56 -17.50 19.73
CA GLY A 199 -16.26 -17.05 20.94
C GLY A 199 -17.34 -15.98 20.71
N ASN A 200 -17.64 -15.63 19.45
CA ASN A 200 -18.54 -14.52 19.12
C ASN A 200 -19.68 -14.97 18.18
N PRO A 201 -20.78 -15.52 18.72
CA PRO A 201 -21.89 -16.04 17.92
C PRO A 201 -22.70 -14.93 17.22
N LYS A 202 -22.41 -13.66 17.47
CA LYS A 202 -23.12 -12.53 16.87
C LYS A 202 -22.51 -12.09 15.53
N VAL A 203 -21.29 -12.53 15.23
CA VAL A 203 -20.57 -12.16 14.02
C VAL A 203 -20.78 -13.23 12.94
N THR A 204 -21.31 -12.81 11.81
CA THR A 204 -21.42 -13.61 10.57
C THR A 204 -20.37 -13.11 9.59
N VAL A 205 -19.61 -14.03 9.00
CA VAL A 205 -18.54 -13.71 8.05
C VAL A 205 -18.89 -14.26 6.67
N GLU A 206 -18.83 -13.39 5.67
CA GLU A 206 -18.88 -13.72 4.25
C GLU A 206 -17.53 -13.39 3.62
N SER A 207 -17.25 -13.93 2.43
CA SER A 207 -16.00 -13.64 1.72
C SER A 207 -16.18 -13.39 0.23
N VAL A 208 -15.32 -12.55 -0.33
CA VAL A 208 -15.11 -12.36 -1.78
C VAL A 208 -13.67 -12.74 -2.12
N ILE A 209 -13.51 -13.63 -3.09
CA ILE A 209 -12.20 -14.03 -3.61
C ILE A 209 -12.05 -13.40 -5.00
N LEU A 210 -11.17 -12.42 -5.11
CA LEU A 210 -10.82 -11.72 -6.34
C LEU A 210 -9.68 -12.45 -7.09
N PRO A 211 -9.54 -12.26 -8.40
CA PRO A 211 -8.36 -12.75 -9.12
C PRO A 211 -7.08 -12.02 -8.65
N ASP A 212 -5.95 -12.72 -8.61
CA ASP A 212 -4.68 -12.15 -8.16
C ASP A 212 -3.91 -11.39 -9.27
N GLY A 213 -3.34 -10.23 -8.91
CA GLY A 213 -2.47 -9.42 -9.75
C GLY A 213 -2.92 -7.97 -9.98
N GLU A 214 -1.95 -7.06 -10.18
CA GLU A 214 -2.16 -5.63 -10.40
C GLU A 214 -3.08 -5.32 -11.59
N LYS A 215 -3.08 -6.17 -12.64
CA LYS A 215 -3.96 -6.02 -13.81
C LYS A 215 -5.46 -6.07 -13.48
N TYR A 216 -5.82 -6.68 -12.36
CA TYR A 216 -7.21 -6.76 -11.88
C TYR A 216 -7.57 -5.64 -10.91
N LYS A 217 -6.64 -4.73 -10.61
CA LYS A 217 -6.89 -3.55 -9.77
C LYS A 217 -7.65 -2.49 -10.54
N ASN A 218 -8.90 -2.77 -10.89
CA ASN A 218 -9.74 -1.94 -11.77
C ASN A 218 -11.20 -1.93 -11.27
N MET A 219 -12.02 -1.05 -11.85
CA MET A 219 -13.41 -0.86 -11.44
C MET A 219 -14.28 -2.11 -11.66
N GLU A 220 -14.05 -2.83 -12.76
CA GLU A 220 -14.79 -4.05 -13.09
C GLU A 220 -14.62 -5.13 -12.02
N THR A 221 -13.39 -5.33 -11.55
CA THR A 221 -13.12 -6.30 -10.49
C THR A 221 -13.64 -5.81 -9.14
N LEU A 222 -13.60 -4.48 -8.89
CA LEU A 222 -14.15 -3.87 -7.69
C LEU A 222 -15.67 -4.11 -7.56
N MET A 223 -16.42 -4.13 -8.67
CA MET A 223 -17.86 -4.39 -8.68
C MET A 223 -18.22 -5.71 -8.00
N LYS A 224 -17.39 -6.76 -8.13
CA LYS A 224 -17.62 -8.05 -7.46
C LYS A 224 -17.72 -7.93 -5.94
N VAL A 225 -17.04 -6.95 -5.33
CA VAL A 225 -17.12 -6.67 -3.90
C VAL A 225 -18.49 -6.07 -3.56
N PHE A 226 -18.96 -5.12 -4.36
CA PHE A 226 -20.28 -4.51 -4.18
C PHE A 226 -21.40 -5.52 -4.41
N ASP A 227 -21.33 -6.31 -5.47
CA ASP A 227 -22.31 -7.34 -5.82
C ASP A 227 -22.50 -8.30 -4.64
N LYS A 228 -21.40 -8.88 -4.12
CA LYS A 228 -21.48 -9.78 -2.96
C LYS A 228 -22.05 -9.08 -1.72
N ALA A 229 -21.65 -7.85 -1.43
CA ALA A 229 -22.15 -7.11 -0.27
C ALA A 229 -23.67 -6.85 -0.36
N ILE A 230 -24.17 -6.53 -1.55
CA ILE A 230 -25.60 -6.31 -1.84
C ILE A 230 -26.38 -7.63 -1.79
N GLU A 231 -25.87 -8.69 -2.40
CA GLU A 231 -26.46 -10.03 -2.37
C GLU A 231 -26.63 -10.54 -0.94
N CYS A 232 -25.60 -10.34 -0.10
CA CYS A 232 -25.63 -10.67 1.32
C CYS A 232 -26.45 -9.68 2.17
N ARG A 233 -27.04 -8.64 1.55
CA ARG A 233 -27.85 -7.61 2.21
C ARG A 233 -27.15 -6.94 3.39
N MET A 234 -25.86 -6.67 3.25
CA MET A 234 -25.08 -6.00 4.29
C MET A 234 -25.58 -4.57 4.51
N ASP A 235 -25.54 -4.11 5.76
CA ASP A 235 -25.96 -2.76 6.14
C ASP A 235 -24.76 -1.87 6.50
N ARG A 236 -25.04 -0.61 6.88
CA ARG A 236 -24.03 0.41 7.20
C ARG A 236 -23.12 0.06 8.40
N ARG A 237 -23.48 -0.93 9.21
CA ARG A 237 -22.69 -1.40 10.35
C ARG A 237 -21.78 -2.56 9.97
N CYS A 238 -21.82 -3.06 8.74
CA CYS A 238 -20.89 -4.10 8.31
C CYS A 238 -19.44 -3.60 8.38
N THR A 239 -18.51 -4.56 8.44
CA THR A 239 -17.07 -4.28 8.41
C THR A 239 -16.42 -5.05 7.29
N PHE A 240 -15.69 -4.38 6.41
CA PHE A 240 -14.90 -5.04 5.38
C PHE A 240 -13.51 -5.38 5.94
N VAL A 241 -12.97 -6.53 5.60
CA VAL A 241 -11.63 -6.97 6.03
C VAL A 241 -10.79 -7.19 4.78
N ALA A 242 -9.78 -6.36 4.58
CA ALA A 242 -8.83 -6.50 3.49
C ALA A 242 -7.75 -7.51 3.89
N LEU A 243 -7.80 -8.72 3.34
CA LEU A 243 -6.83 -9.78 3.60
C LEU A 243 -5.96 -10.02 2.37
N GLY A 244 -4.75 -9.46 2.35
CA GLY A 244 -3.83 -9.62 1.23
C GLY A 244 -2.75 -8.54 1.15
N GLY A 245 -2.13 -8.39 -0.03
CA GLY A 245 -1.20 -7.30 -0.31
C GLY A 245 -1.89 -5.95 -0.61
N GLY A 246 -1.10 -4.97 -1.05
CA GLY A 246 -1.58 -3.60 -1.31
C GLY A 246 -2.68 -3.50 -2.36
N VAL A 247 -2.74 -4.41 -3.34
CA VAL A 247 -3.85 -4.47 -4.32
C VAL A 247 -5.19 -4.70 -3.62
N ILE A 248 -5.26 -5.71 -2.76
CA ILE A 248 -6.47 -6.01 -1.98
C ILE A 248 -6.75 -4.89 -0.97
N GLY A 249 -5.72 -4.35 -0.32
CA GLY A 249 -5.86 -3.20 0.58
C GLY A 249 -6.54 -2.00 -0.07
N ASP A 250 -6.04 -1.57 -1.23
CA ASP A 250 -6.57 -0.43 -1.97
C ASP A 250 -7.98 -0.68 -2.50
N MET A 251 -8.24 -1.86 -3.08
CA MET A 251 -9.55 -2.21 -3.60
C MET A 251 -10.59 -2.34 -2.48
N CYS A 252 -10.28 -3.09 -1.42
CA CYS A 252 -11.20 -3.29 -0.30
C CYS A 252 -11.47 -1.97 0.43
N GLY A 253 -10.43 -1.15 0.66
CA GLY A 253 -10.58 0.17 1.26
C GLY A 253 -11.46 1.10 0.42
N PHE A 254 -11.30 1.11 -0.90
CA PHE A 254 -12.12 1.96 -1.77
C PHE A 254 -13.56 1.44 -1.89
N ALA A 255 -13.74 0.12 -1.89
CA ALA A 255 -15.07 -0.49 -1.79
C ALA A 255 -15.75 -0.10 -0.46
N ALA A 256 -15.04 -0.17 0.67
CA ALA A 256 -15.58 0.23 1.96
C ALA A 256 -15.94 1.72 2.02
N ALA A 257 -15.11 2.60 1.43
CA ALA A 257 -15.39 4.03 1.33
C ALA A 257 -16.67 4.33 0.53
N SER A 258 -16.93 3.53 -0.51
CA SER A 258 -17.99 3.79 -1.49
C SER A 258 -19.31 3.08 -1.14
N TYR A 259 -19.23 1.87 -0.60
CA TYR A 259 -20.40 1.04 -0.28
C TYR A 259 -21.27 1.75 0.76
N LEU A 260 -22.54 1.97 0.42
CA LEU A 260 -23.49 2.75 1.22
C LEU A 260 -22.94 4.15 1.63
N ARG A 261 -21.98 4.71 0.89
CA ARG A 261 -21.25 5.95 1.19
C ARG A 261 -20.35 5.88 2.44
N GLY A 262 -19.85 4.69 2.77
CA GLY A 262 -18.90 4.48 3.85
C GLY A 262 -19.37 3.42 4.83
N VAL A 263 -18.58 2.37 4.98
CA VAL A 263 -18.67 1.35 6.04
C VAL A 263 -17.29 1.10 6.63
N ASN A 264 -17.25 0.59 7.86
CA ASN A 264 -15.98 0.32 8.53
C ASN A 264 -15.12 -0.67 7.73
N PHE A 265 -13.79 -0.55 7.82
CA PHE A 265 -12.91 -1.60 7.32
C PHE A 265 -11.67 -1.79 8.17
N ILE A 266 -11.08 -2.98 8.08
CA ILE A 266 -9.85 -3.40 8.77
C ILE A 266 -8.84 -3.87 7.71
N GLN A 267 -7.56 -3.56 7.92
CA GLN A 267 -6.48 -4.08 7.07
C GLN A 267 -5.73 -5.23 7.75
N ILE A 268 -5.55 -6.32 7.01
CA ILE A 268 -4.68 -7.45 7.37
C ILE A 268 -3.66 -7.62 6.23
N PRO A 269 -2.60 -6.79 6.19
CA PRO A 269 -1.62 -6.80 5.12
C PRO A 269 -0.69 -8.02 5.20
N THR A 270 -0.58 -8.78 4.10
CA THR A 270 0.17 -10.04 4.03
C THR A 270 1.47 -9.97 3.22
N THR A 271 1.83 -8.79 2.69
CA THR A 271 3.10 -8.54 2.00
C THR A 271 3.90 -7.49 2.75
N LEU A 272 5.24 -7.53 2.66
CA LEU A 272 6.07 -6.52 3.34
C LEU A 272 5.72 -5.11 2.83
N MET A 273 5.57 -4.94 1.51
CA MET A 273 5.10 -3.70 0.87
C MET A 273 3.81 -3.17 1.52
N ALA A 274 2.83 -4.05 1.77
CA ALA A 274 1.58 -3.64 2.40
C ALA A 274 1.76 -3.28 3.87
N GLN A 275 2.57 -4.05 4.60
CA GLN A 275 2.84 -3.85 6.02
C GLN A 275 3.58 -2.54 6.31
N VAL A 276 4.51 -2.13 5.44
CA VAL A 276 5.35 -0.94 5.67
C VAL A 276 4.86 0.33 4.98
N ASP A 277 4.00 0.19 3.96
CA ASP A 277 3.55 1.33 3.16
C ASP A 277 2.01 1.30 3.00
N SER A 278 1.46 0.56 2.04
CA SER A 278 0.07 0.77 1.58
C SER A 278 -1.03 0.57 2.63
N SER A 279 -0.80 -0.19 3.70
CA SER A 279 -1.80 -0.33 4.77
C SER A 279 -1.95 0.89 5.69
N VAL A 280 -0.99 1.83 5.63
CA VAL A 280 -0.96 3.02 6.49
C VAL A 280 -1.35 4.27 5.69
N GLY A 281 -2.23 5.09 6.26
CA GLY A 281 -2.56 6.43 5.77
C GLY A 281 -3.75 6.53 4.81
N GLY A 282 -4.53 5.46 4.64
CA GLY A 282 -5.89 5.53 4.11
C GLY A 282 -6.01 5.96 2.65
N LYS A 283 -4.96 5.89 1.83
CA LYS A 283 -5.12 6.02 0.38
C LYS A 283 -5.64 4.71 -0.16
N THR A 284 -6.77 4.76 -0.86
CA THR A 284 -7.44 3.59 -1.42
C THR A 284 -7.83 3.89 -2.86
N GLY A 285 -7.92 2.88 -3.72
CA GLY A 285 -8.32 3.12 -5.11
C GLY A 285 -8.04 1.98 -6.07
N VAL A 286 -8.28 2.28 -7.35
CA VAL A 286 -8.05 1.39 -8.47
C VAL A 286 -7.36 2.12 -9.62
N ASN A 287 -6.83 1.34 -10.55
CA ASN A 287 -6.20 1.83 -11.77
C ASN A 287 -7.25 2.13 -12.85
N HIS A 288 -6.92 3.08 -13.70
CA HIS A 288 -7.54 3.29 -14.99
C HIS A 288 -6.57 2.79 -16.08
N THR A 289 -7.06 2.49 -17.29
CA THR A 289 -6.20 2.07 -18.41
C THR A 289 -5.15 3.13 -18.76
N LEU A 290 -5.46 4.40 -18.52
CA LEU A 290 -4.57 5.54 -18.77
C LEU A 290 -3.65 5.90 -17.59
N GLY A 291 -3.77 5.25 -16.42
CA GLY A 291 -2.89 5.58 -15.30
C GLY A 291 -3.21 4.86 -13.99
N LYS A 292 -2.17 4.74 -13.16
CA LYS A 292 -2.20 4.03 -11.89
C LYS A 292 -2.84 4.88 -10.79
N ASN A 293 -3.70 4.28 -9.96
CA ASN A 293 -4.33 4.89 -8.78
C ASN A 293 -5.08 6.23 -9.04
N LEU A 294 -5.62 6.44 -10.23
CA LEU A 294 -6.30 7.70 -10.59
C LEU A 294 -7.72 7.82 -10.00
N ILE A 295 -8.33 6.72 -9.58
CA ILE A 295 -9.70 6.67 -9.06
C ILE A 295 -9.66 6.07 -7.66
N GLY A 296 -10.09 6.81 -6.64
CA GLY A 296 -9.96 6.35 -5.26
C GLY A 296 -10.54 7.31 -4.22
N ALA A 297 -10.24 7.02 -2.95
CA ALA A 297 -10.66 7.81 -1.80
C ALA A 297 -9.59 7.82 -0.69
N PHE A 298 -9.56 8.91 0.08
CA PHE A 298 -8.90 8.93 1.38
C PHE A 298 -9.86 8.37 2.43
N TYR A 299 -9.60 7.15 2.92
CA TYR A 299 -10.47 6.41 3.82
C TYR A 299 -9.64 5.58 4.81
N GLN A 300 -9.75 5.88 6.11
CA GLN A 300 -8.93 5.28 7.17
C GLN A 300 -9.54 3.97 7.70
N PRO A 301 -8.72 2.94 7.97
CA PRO A 301 -9.20 1.72 8.60
C PRO A 301 -9.54 1.93 10.08
N GLN A 302 -10.28 1.01 10.68
CA GLN A 302 -10.47 0.92 12.13
C GLN A 302 -9.20 0.43 12.83
N CYS A 303 -8.44 -0.44 12.17
CA CYS A 303 -7.10 -0.86 12.58
C CYS A 303 -6.34 -1.50 11.42
N VAL A 304 -5.03 -1.64 11.62
CA VAL A 304 -4.16 -2.48 10.80
C VAL A 304 -3.61 -3.59 11.69
N LEU A 305 -3.72 -4.85 11.27
CA LEU A 305 -3.18 -6.00 11.99
C LEU A 305 -2.09 -6.67 11.16
N ILE A 306 -0.84 -6.47 11.58
CA ILE A 306 0.36 -6.99 10.94
C ILE A 306 0.82 -8.24 11.71
N ASP A 307 0.47 -9.42 11.18
CA ASP A 307 1.06 -10.68 11.61
C ASP A 307 2.30 -10.98 10.76
N THR A 308 3.49 -10.90 11.36
CA THR A 308 4.76 -11.13 10.65
C THR A 308 4.88 -12.56 10.12
N ASN A 309 4.11 -13.53 10.64
CA ASN A 309 4.15 -14.90 10.15
C ASN A 309 3.57 -15.04 8.73
N THR A 310 2.76 -14.08 8.26
CA THR A 310 2.27 -14.10 6.87
C THR A 310 3.40 -13.89 5.86
N LEU A 311 4.52 -13.29 6.30
CA LEU A 311 5.68 -13.12 5.44
C LEU A 311 6.43 -14.44 5.20
N ASN A 312 6.17 -15.51 5.94
CA ASN A 312 6.88 -16.79 5.77
C ASN A 312 6.52 -17.50 4.45
N THR A 313 5.35 -17.24 3.88
CA THR A 313 4.94 -17.80 2.57
C THR A 313 5.15 -16.82 1.42
N LEU A 314 5.58 -15.59 1.71
CA LEU A 314 5.78 -14.56 0.69
C LEU A 314 6.97 -14.92 -0.21
N PRO A 315 6.89 -14.84 -1.54
CA PRO A 315 8.05 -15.08 -2.42
C PRO A 315 9.19 -14.09 -2.16
N ASP A 316 10.44 -14.51 -2.37
CA ASP A 316 11.62 -13.66 -2.14
C ASP A 316 11.61 -12.38 -2.99
N ARG A 317 11.11 -12.45 -4.22
CA ARG A 317 10.98 -11.28 -5.11
C ARG A 317 9.99 -10.24 -4.54
N GLU A 318 8.90 -10.69 -3.95
CA GLU A 318 7.91 -9.83 -3.28
C GLU A 318 8.45 -9.25 -1.97
N LEU A 319 9.26 -10.02 -1.23
CA LEU A 319 9.99 -9.52 -0.06
C LEU A 319 10.95 -8.40 -0.46
N ALA A 320 11.79 -8.62 -1.47
CA ALA A 320 12.72 -7.62 -1.99
C ALA A 320 11.98 -6.36 -2.46
N SER A 321 10.88 -6.53 -3.20
CA SER A 321 9.99 -5.43 -3.59
C SER A 321 9.52 -4.59 -2.39
N GLY A 322 9.08 -5.23 -1.29
CA GLY A 322 8.72 -4.51 -0.06
C GLY A 322 9.87 -3.77 0.62
N ILE A 323 11.11 -4.28 0.53
CA ILE A 323 12.30 -3.63 1.08
C ILE A 323 12.57 -2.28 0.39
N ALA A 324 12.19 -2.11 -0.88
CA ALA A 324 12.36 -0.83 -1.58
C ALA A 324 11.71 0.34 -0.80
N GLU A 325 10.53 0.14 -0.24
CA GLU A 325 9.86 1.17 0.57
C GLU A 325 10.49 1.35 1.94
N VAL A 326 11.04 0.28 2.53
CA VAL A 326 11.82 0.39 3.78
C VAL A 326 13.03 1.29 3.57
N VAL A 327 13.74 1.12 2.46
CA VAL A 327 14.89 1.96 2.05
C VAL A 327 14.46 3.41 1.81
N LYS A 328 13.31 3.62 1.17
CA LYS A 328 12.75 4.95 0.91
C LYS A 328 12.64 5.79 2.18
N TYR A 329 12.09 5.24 3.28
CA TYR A 329 11.95 6.00 4.54
C TYR A 329 13.28 6.50 5.07
N GLY A 330 14.31 5.64 5.02
CA GLY A 330 15.65 6.02 5.44
C GLY A 330 16.23 7.18 4.63
N LEU A 331 15.96 7.19 3.32
CA LEU A 331 16.45 8.23 2.42
C LEU A 331 15.75 9.57 2.60
N ILE A 332 14.44 9.56 2.77
CA ILE A 332 13.64 10.79 2.75
C ILE A 332 13.65 11.53 4.08
N ARG A 333 13.84 10.82 5.21
CA ARG A 333 13.67 11.43 6.53
C ARG A 333 14.40 10.79 7.71
N ASP A 334 15.04 9.63 7.55
CA ASP A 334 15.52 8.83 8.70
C ASP A 334 16.89 8.19 8.46
N ALA A 335 17.94 9.01 8.57
CA ALA A 335 19.32 8.58 8.31
C ALA A 335 19.77 7.42 9.23
N GLU A 336 19.39 7.46 10.51
CA GLU A 336 19.71 6.40 11.47
C GLU A 336 19.04 5.09 11.07
N PHE A 337 17.79 5.14 10.58
CA PHE A 337 17.13 3.96 10.07
C PHE A 337 17.79 3.43 8.79
N PHE A 338 18.23 4.29 7.88
CA PHE A 338 19.00 3.86 6.71
C PHE A 338 20.30 3.14 7.10
N GLU A 339 21.04 3.69 8.06
CA GLU A 339 22.27 3.06 8.59
C GLU A 339 21.99 1.72 9.27
N TRP A 340 20.87 1.61 9.99
CA TRP A 340 20.42 0.34 10.54
C TRP A 340 20.14 -0.68 9.43
N GLN A 341 19.49 -0.27 8.34
CA GLN A 341 19.20 -1.14 7.20
C GLN A 341 20.48 -1.63 6.52
N GLU A 342 21.49 -0.75 6.33
CA GLU A 342 22.78 -1.16 5.76
C GLU A 342 23.46 -2.28 6.56
N LYS A 343 23.32 -2.25 7.89
CA LYS A 343 23.88 -3.26 8.82
C LYS A 343 23.05 -4.55 8.86
N ASN A 344 21.73 -4.46 8.66
CA ASN A 344 20.79 -5.57 8.91
C ASN A 344 20.12 -6.12 7.65
N MET A 345 20.50 -5.67 6.45
CA MET A 345 19.88 -6.12 5.19
C MET A 345 19.89 -7.65 5.03
N GLN A 346 21.00 -8.30 5.40
CA GLN A 346 21.08 -9.76 5.31
C GLN A 346 20.08 -10.45 6.24
N SER A 347 19.87 -9.91 7.45
CA SER A 347 18.87 -10.42 8.40
C SER A 347 17.44 -10.21 7.88
N LEU A 348 17.16 -9.08 7.22
CA LEU A 348 15.87 -8.85 6.55
C LEU A 348 15.62 -9.87 5.44
N LEU A 349 16.61 -10.10 4.57
CA LEU A 349 16.49 -11.09 3.49
C LEU A 349 16.38 -12.52 4.04
N ALA A 350 16.98 -12.79 5.20
CA ALA A 350 16.87 -14.07 5.90
C ALA A 350 15.57 -14.22 6.71
N ARG A 351 14.67 -13.22 6.69
CA ARG A 351 13.40 -13.22 7.43
C ARG A 351 13.58 -13.33 8.94
N ASP A 352 14.65 -12.72 9.47
CA ASP A 352 14.88 -12.68 10.91
C ASP A 352 13.70 -11.97 11.61
N PRO A 353 13.03 -12.63 12.59
CA PRO A 353 11.83 -12.07 13.22
C PRO A 353 12.04 -10.72 13.88
N SER A 354 13.19 -10.53 14.54
CA SER A 354 13.55 -9.26 15.19
C SER A 354 13.79 -8.15 14.18
N ALA A 355 14.53 -8.43 13.10
CA ALA A 355 14.77 -7.46 12.04
C ALA A 355 13.47 -7.06 11.33
N PHE A 356 12.58 -8.01 11.05
CA PHE A 356 11.26 -7.74 10.46
C PHE A 356 10.40 -6.88 11.37
N ALA A 357 10.25 -7.25 12.64
CA ALA A 357 9.45 -6.48 13.59
C ALA A 357 9.96 -5.03 13.70
N TYR A 358 11.27 -4.83 13.78
CA TYR A 358 11.86 -3.49 13.83
C TYR A 358 11.65 -2.71 12.53
N ALA A 359 11.94 -3.30 11.37
CA ALA A 359 11.81 -2.62 10.09
C ALA A 359 10.36 -2.22 9.79
N ILE A 360 9.40 -3.10 10.09
CA ILE A 360 7.98 -2.82 9.92
C ILE A 360 7.56 -1.70 10.88
N LYS A 361 7.85 -1.85 12.18
CA LYS A 361 7.53 -0.82 13.18
C LYS A 361 8.07 0.55 12.77
N ARG A 362 9.36 0.63 12.45
CA ARG A 362 10.01 1.91 12.14
C ARG A 362 9.48 2.53 10.84
N SER A 363 9.12 1.70 9.87
CA SER A 363 8.44 2.17 8.65
C SER A 363 7.04 2.71 8.94
N CYS A 364 6.25 2.00 9.77
CA CYS A 364 4.93 2.46 10.21
C CYS A 364 5.02 3.77 10.99
N GLU A 365 5.97 3.93 11.91
CA GLU A 365 6.21 5.20 12.62
C GLU A 365 6.52 6.34 11.64
N ASN A 366 7.44 6.09 10.71
CA ASN A 366 7.82 7.06 9.68
C ASN A 366 6.60 7.49 8.83
N LYS A 367 5.74 6.56 8.45
CA LYS A 367 4.56 6.90 7.65
C LYS A 367 3.45 7.52 8.49
N ALA A 368 3.22 7.04 9.71
CA ALA A 368 2.19 7.54 10.61
C ALA A 368 2.39 9.03 10.93
N GLU A 369 3.62 9.44 11.24
CA GLU A 369 3.94 10.84 11.51
C GLU A 369 3.68 11.74 10.29
N VAL A 370 4.14 11.33 9.10
CA VAL A 370 3.91 12.08 7.85
C VAL A 370 2.41 12.18 7.52
N VAL A 371 1.66 11.10 7.73
CA VAL A 371 0.20 11.07 7.53
C VAL A 371 -0.52 11.96 8.52
N SER A 372 -0.10 11.98 9.78
CA SER A 372 -0.71 12.80 10.84
C SER A 372 -0.51 14.29 10.55
N LEU A 373 0.63 14.65 9.93
CA LEU A 373 0.94 16.02 9.53
C LEU A 373 0.25 16.45 8.22
N ASP A 374 0.00 15.52 7.29
CA ASP A 374 -0.59 15.83 5.98
C ASP A 374 -1.41 14.64 5.44
N GLU A 375 -2.62 14.45 5.96
CA GLU A 375 -3.47 13.31 5.62
C GLU A 375 -3.82 13.26 4.13
N THR A 376 -4.08 14.40 3.48
CA THR A 376 -4.61 14.44 2.10
C THR A 376 -3.55 14.70 1.03
N GLU A 377 -2.26 14.59 1.36
CA GLU A 377 -1.13 14.81 0.43
C GLU A 377 -1.15 16.19 -0.25
N SER A 378 -1.29 17.24 0.55
CA SER A 378 -1.24 18.63 0.09
C SER A 378 0.17 19.23 0.09
N GLY A 379 1.12 18.61 0.80
CA GLY A 379 2.49 19.11 0.96
C GLY A 379 3.45 18.02 1.42
N MET A 380 3.70 17.93 2.72
CA MET A 380 4.75 17.07 3.31
C MET A 380 4.60 15.60 2.92
N ARG A 381 3.37 15.07 2.83
CA ARG A 381 3.15 13.66 2.48
C ARG A 381 3.56 13.33 1.05
N ALA A 382 3.73 14.33 0.19
CA ALA A 382 4.28 14.13 -1.16
C ALA A 382 5.69 13.54 -1.13
N THR A 383 6.49 13.77 -0.07
CA THR A 383 7.84 13.21 0.10
C THR A 383 7.87 11.67 0.08
N LEU A 384 6.77 11.00 0.43
CA LEU A 384 6.64 9.55 0.32
C LEU A 384 6.66 9.03 -1.13
N ASN A 385 6.64 9.92 -2.12
CA ASN A 385 6.70 9.59 -3.55
C ASN A 385 8.13 9.67 -4.13
N LEU A 386 9.19 9.61 -3.31
CA LEU A 386 10.57 9.43 -3.81
C LEU A 386 10.63 8.22 -4.75
N GLY A 387 11.24 8.41 -5.93
CA GLY A 387 11.33 7.40 -6.98
C GLY A 387 10.02 7.07 -7.71
N HIS A 388 8.85 7.43 -7.18
CA HIS A 388 7.57 7.00 -7.74
C HIS A 388 7.22 7.65 -9.08
N THR A 389 7.68 8.88 -9.37
CA THR A 389 7.42 9.49 -10.68
C THR A 389 8.06 8.64 -11.80
N PHE A 390 9.33 8.25 -11.61
CA PHE A 390 10.04 7.37 -12.54
C PHE A 390 9.51 5.94 -12.47
N GLY A 391 9.21 5.43 -11.28
CA GLY A 391 8.68 4.08 -11.07
C GLY A 391 7.33 3.88 -11.75
N HIS A 392 6.38 4.81 -11.61
CA HIS A 392 5.10 4.73 -12.32
C HIS A 392 5.29 4.79 -13.83
N ALA A 393 6.22 5.60 -14.33
CA ALA A 393 6.55 5.62 -15.75
C ALA A 393 7.05 4.25 -16.24
N ILE A 394 7.90 3.57 -15.47
CA ILE A 394 8.35 2.20 -15.75
C ILE A 394 7.16 1.23 -15.74
N GLU A 395 6.33 1.24 -14.70
CA GLU A 395 5.20 0.31 -14.58
C GLU A 395 4.18 0.47 -15.71
N THR A 396 3.82 1.71 -16.05
CA THR A 396 2.84 2.00 -17.11
C THR A 396 3.40 1.67 -18.48
N ALA A 397 4.66 2.02 -18.78
CA ALA A 397 5.25 1.79 -20.11
C ALA A 397 5.69 0.33 -20.32
N PHE A 398 6.09 -0.39 -19.27
CA PHE A 398 6.46 -1.80 -19.35
C PHE A 398 5.24 -2.74 -19.29
N GLY A 399 4.15 -2.28 -18.65
CA GLY A 399 2.90 -3.00 -18.50
C GLY A 399 2.69 -3.52 -17.07
N TYR A 400 1.48 -3.34 -16.55
CA TYR A 400 1.14 -3.70 -15.17
C TYR A 400 1.38 -5.20 -14.90
N GLY A 401 2.19 -5.48 -13.88
CA GLY A 401 2.54 -6.84 -13.43
C GLY A 401 3.78 -7.44 -14.07
N GLN A 402 4.45 -6.77 -15.01
CA GLN A 402 5.74 -7.23 -15.53
C GLN A 402 6.87 -7.03 -14.51
N TRP A 403 6.95 -5.82 -13.97
CA TRP A 403 7.73 -5.51 -12.77
C TRP A 403 6.81 -5.36 -11.56
N LEU A 404 7.32 -5.74 -10.40
CA LEU A 404 6.70 -5.42 -9.13
C LEU A 404 6.87 -3.93 -8.85
N HIS A 405 5.94 -3.37 -8.09
CA HIS A 405 5.99 -1.94 -7.75
C HIS A 405 7.31 -1.53 -7.10
N GLY A 406 7.81 -2.31 -6.12
CA GLY A 406 9.07 -2.02 -5.44
C GLY A 406 10.30 -2.11 -6.34
N GLU A 407 10.27 -2.92 -7.40
CA GLU A 407 11.33 -2.96 -8.41
C GLU A 407 11.38 -1.65 -9.21
N ALA A 408 10.21 -1.17 -9.63
CA ALA A 408 10.10 0.10 -10.33
C ALA A 408 10.46 1.29 -9.44
N VAL A 409 10.03 1.28 -8.17
CA VAL A 409 10.40 2.30 -7.16
C VAL A 409 11.89 2.27 -6.86
N ALA A 410 12.54 1.09 -6.81
CA ALA A 410 13.99 0.98 -6.61
C ALA A 410 14.76 1.64 -7.76
N ALA A 411 14.47 1.26 -9.01
CA ALA A 411 15.10 1.88 -10.18
C ALA A 411 14.79 3.39 -10.26
N GLY A 412 13.55 3.78 -9.99
CA GLY A 412 13.15 5.18 -9.95
C GLY A 412 13.84 5.99 -8.83
N THR A 413 14.13 5.35 -7.70
CA THR A 413 14.90 5.97 -6.61
C THR A 413 16.34 6.21 -7.05
N VAL A 414 16.97 5.27 -7.75
CA VAL A 414 18.31 5.47 -8.33
C VAL A 414 18.31 6.64 -9.33
N MET A 415 17.30 6.75 -10.19
CA MET A 415 17.16 7.89 -11.11
C MET A 415 17.00 9.22 -10.35
N ALA A 416 16.19 9.27 -9.30
CA ALA A 416 16.03 10.46 -8.47
C ALA A 416 17.35 10.84 -7.76
N VAL A 417 18.14 9.85 -7.34
CA VAL A 417 19.47 10.06 -6.73
C VAL A 417 20.47 10.59 -7.75
N ASP A 418 20.55 10.01 -8.95
CA ASP A 418 21.40 10.53 -10.04
C ASP A 418 21.05 11.99 -10.36
N MET A 419 19.76 12.30 -10.51
CA MET A 419 19.30 13.66 -10.77
C MET A 419 19.68 14.62 -9.63
N SER A 420 19.49 14.19 -8.37
CA SER A 420 19.86 15.00 -7.19
C SER A 420 21.38 15.28 -7.15
N HIS A 421 22.20 14.32 -7.57
CA HIS A 421 23.65 14.46 -7.66
C HIS A 421 24.05 15.41 -8.80
N ARG A 422 23.43 15.32 -9.98
CA ARG A 422 23.66 16.25 -11.11
C ARG A 422 23.34 17.70 -10.74
N LEU A 423 22.32 17.92 -9.92
CA LEU A 423 21.96 19.24 -9.38
C LEU A 423 22.95 19.76 -8.32
N GLY A 424 23.95 18.95 -7.92
CA GLY A 424 24.89 19.28 -6.85
C GLY A 424 24.23 19.32 -5.47
N TRP A 425 23.08 18.66 -5.28
CA TRP A 425 22.30 18.73 -4.04
C TRP A 425 22.70 17.65 -3.03
N ILE A 426 23.34 16.58 -3.49
CA ILE A 426 23.85 15.50 -2.64
C ILE A 426 25.27 15.12 -3.07
N ASP A 427 26.00 14.53 -2.13
CA ASP A 427 27.35 14.05 -2.34
C ASP A 427 27.38 12.64 -2.98
N ASP A 428 28.45 12.33 -3.72
CA ASP A 428 28.69 11.04 -4.37
C ASP A 428 28.68 9.86 -3.37
N THR A 429 29.00 10.10 -2.10
CA THR A 429 28.87 9.10 -1.03
C THR A 429 27.43 8.61 -0.85
N ILE A 430 26.42 9.49 -0.96
CA ILE A 430 25.01 9.10 -0.87
C ILE A 430 24.63 8.24 -2.08
N VAL A 431 25.08 8.62 -3.27
CA VAL A 431 24.86 7.85 -4.51
C VAL A 431 25.35 6.41 -4.37
N LYS A 432 26.61 6.23 -3.92
CA LYS A 432 27.23 4.93 -3.71
C LYS A 432 26.50 4.09 -2.65
N ARG A 433 26.07 4.71 -1.54
CA ARG A 433 25.33 4.01 -0.47
C ARG A 433 23.96 3.53 -0.94
N VAL A 434 23.21 4.37 -1.66
CA VAL A 434 21.89 3.99 -2.22
C VAL A 434 22.03 2.84 -3.21
N PHE A 435 22.99 2.93 -4.14
CA PHE A 435 23.24 1.86 -5.09
C PHE A 435 23.60 0.55 -4.37
N SER A 436 24.52 0.61 -3.39
CA SER A 436 24.95 -0.56 -2.64
C SER A 436 23.82 -1.22 -1.85
N ILE A 437 22.98 -0.45 -1.15
CA ILE A 437 21.90 -1.02 -0.33
C ILE A 437 20.82 -1.67 -1.20
N LEU A 438 20.46 -1.07 -2.34
CA LEU A 438 19.47 -1.63 -3.27
C LEU A 438 20.00 -2.91 -3.93
N GLN A 439 21.28 -2.94 -4.32
CA GLN A 439 21.91 -4.17 -4.82
C GLN A 439 21.94 -5.27 -3.75
N LYS A 440 22.29 -4.95 -2.51
CA LYS A 440 22.26 -5.91 -1.39
C LYS A 440 20.86 -6.45 -1.17
N ALA A 441 19.82 -5.62 -1.32
CA ALA A 441 18.41 -6.01 -1.27
C ALA A 441 17.93 -6.82 -2.48
N LYS A 442 18.81 -7.10 -3.46
CA LYS A 442 18.49 -7.79 -4.73
C LYS A 442 17.44 -7.05 -5.58
N LEU A 443 17.45 -5.72 -5.53
CA LEU A 443 16.55 -4.87 -6.31
C LEU A 443 17.25 -4.34 -7.59
N PRO A 444 16.50 -4.11 -8.68
CA PRO A 444 17.06 -3.51 -9.88
C PRO A 444 17.43 -2.04 -9.63
N THR A 445 18.57 -1.64 -10.18
CA THR A 445 19.10 -0.27 -10.11
C THR A 445 19.14 0.43 -11.47
N GLN A 446 18.54 -0.20 -12.48
CA GLN A 446 18.43 0.28 -13.85
C GLN A 446 17.02 -0.05 -14.34
N PRO A 447 16.32 0.84 -15.06
CA PRO A 447 15.00 0.55 -15.62
C PRO A 447 15.08 -0.55 -16.70
N PRO A 448 13.94 -1.09 -17.14
CA PRO A 448 13.90 -2.04 -18.25
C PRO A 448 14.53 -1.45 -19.53
N GLU A 449 15.26 -2.29 -20.28
CA GLU A 449 16.03 -1.82 -21.45
C GLU A 449 15.19 -1.18 -22.56
N MET A 450 13.88 -1.46 -22.60
CA MET A 450 12.95 -0.90 -23.59
C MET A 450 12.43 0.50 -23.26
N MET A 451 12.83 1.06 -22.12
CA MET A 451 12.50 2.43 -21.74
C MET A 451 13.31 3.44 -22.57
N THR A 452 12.61 4.45 -23.10
CA THR A 452 13.21 5.58 -23.83
C THR A 452 12.85 6.88 -23.12
N VAL A 453 13.57 7.95 -23.45
CA VAL A 453 13.31 9.30 -22.91
C VAL A 453 11.87 9.73 -23.19
N GLU A 454 11.35 9.47 -24.40
CA GLU A 454 9.98 9.82 -24.80
C GLU A 454 8.93 9.05 -23.99
N LYS A 455 9.16 7.76 -23.73
CA LYS A 455 8.26 6.97 -22.88
C LYS A 455 8.21 7.51 -21.45
N PHE A 456 9.36 7.86 -20.88
CA PHE A 456 9.39 8.52 -19.58
C PHE A 456 8.61 9.84 -19.60
N LYS A 457 8.94 10.75 -20.53
CA LYS A 457 8.31 12.08 -20.61
C LYS A 457 6.80 12.01 -20.81
N SER A 458 6.32 11.14 -21.70
CA SER A 458 4.89 10.99 -22.00
C SER A 458 4.09 10.53 -20.79
N VAL A 459 4.59 9.57 -20.00
CA VAL A 459 3.90 9.09 -18.80
C VAL A 459 4.03 10.09 -17.64
N MET A 460 5.21 10.69 -17.46
CA MET A 460 5.45 11.66 -16.39
C MET A 460 4.59 12.94 -16.56
N ALA A 461 4.19 13.28 -17.78
CA ALA A 461 3.33 14.43 -18.06
C ALA A 461 1.91 14.33 -17.47
N VAL A 462 1.43 13.13 -17.16
CA VAL A 462 0.12 12.89 -16.54
C VAL A 462 0.22 12.47 -15.07
N ASP A 463 1.41 12.57 -14.47
CA ASP A 463 1.59 12.29 -13.03
C ASP A 463 0.79 13.29 -12.18
N LYS A 464 0.11 12.82 -11.13
CA LYS A 464 -0.68 13.62 -10.19
C LYS A 464 0.09 14.79 -9.53
N LYS A 465 1.43 14.76 -9.56
CA LYS A 465 2.29 15.81 -9.02
C LYS A 465 2.44 17.00 -9.97
N VAL A 466 2.01 16.88 -11.23
CA VAL A 466 1.92 18.01 -12.15
C VAL A 466 0.90 19.03 -11.60
N ALA A 467 1.35 20.26 -11.37
CA ALA A 467 0.51 21.38 -10.99
C ALA A 467 0.70 22.50 -12.00
N ASP A 468 -0.39 22.94 -12.62
CA ASP A 468 -0.38 23.98 -13.67
C ASP A 468 0.64 23.73 -14.80
N GLY A 469 0.81 22.46 -15.17
CA GLY A 469 1.75 22.02 -16.21
C GLY A 469 3.20 21.87 -15.73
N LEU A 470 3.52 22.26 -14.51
CA LEU A 470 4.86 22.07 -13.92
C LEU A 470 4.97 20.71 -13.23
N LEU A 471 5.88 19.87 -13.73
CA LEU A 471 6.22 18.61 -13.07
C LEU A 471 6.99 18.90 -11.77
N ARG A 472 6.49 18.36 -10.67
CA ARG A 472 7.17 18.41 -9.37
C ARG A 472 7.71 17.03 -9.02
N LEU A 473 8.93 16.99 -8.51
CA LEU A 473 9.64 15.76 -8.16
C LEU A 473 9.99 15.74 -6.68
N ILE A 474 10.22 14.53 -6.17
CA ILE A 474 10.87 14.33 -4.88
C ILE A 474 12.33 13.99 -5.15
N LEU A 475 13.22 14.84 -4.65
CA LEU A 475 14.66 14.75 -4.84
C LEU A 475 15.35 14.82 -3.48
N LEU A 476 16.55 14.25 -3.38
CA LEU A 476 17.36 14.34 -2.18
C LEU A 476 18.10 15.67 -2.17
N LYS A 477 18.25 16.27 -0.98
CA LYS A 477 18.98 17.54 -0.83
C LYS A 477 19.60 17.64 0.55
N GLY A 478 20.92 17.85 0.59
CA GLY A 478 21.69 17.91 1.82
C GLY A 478 22.15 16.52 2.30
N PRO A 479 22.26 16.30 3.62
CA PRO A 479 22.71 15.02 4.16
C PRO A 479 21.70 13.90 3.93
N LEU A 480 22.13 12.65 4.18
CA LEU A 480 21.24 11.48 4.19
C LEU A 480 20.01 11.71 5.10
N GLY A 481 18.86 11.19 4.71
CA GLY A 481 17.61 11.38 5.45
C GLY A 481 16.98 12.75 5.22
N SER A 482 17.30 13.43 4.12
CA SER A 482 16.73 14.72 3.74
C SER A 482 16.30 14.74 2.28
N CYS A 483 15.04 15.10 2.04
CA CYS A 483 14.49 15.27 0.70
C CYS A 483 13.64 16.54 0.58
N VAL A 484 13.32 16.91 -0.66
CA VAL A 484 12.48 18.06 -0.97
C VAL A 484 11.46 17.69 -2.04
N PHE A 485 10.24 18.21 -1.89
CA PHE A 485 9.23 18.23 -2.94
C PHE A 485 9.33 19.57 -3.69
N THR A 486 9.75 19.54 -4.96
CA THR A 486 10.10 20.77 -5.69
C THR A 486 9.76 20.69 -7.17
N GLY A 487 9.34 21.82 -7.74
CA GLY A 487 9.34 22.08 -9.19
C GLY A 487 10.54 22.92 -9.65
N ASP A 488 11.33 23.43 -8.70
CA ASP A 488 12.47 24.30 -8.94
C ASP A 488 13.73 23.46 -9.09
N TYR A 489 13.92 22.89 -10.28
CA TYR A 489 15.11 22.15 -10.67
C TYR A 489 15.47 22.45 -12.13
N ASP A 490 16.74 22.26 -12.49
CA ASP A 490 17.18 22.39 -13.88
C ASP A 490 16.60 21.26 -14.74
N GLN A 491 15.84 21.61 -15.79
CA GLN A 491 15.30 20.65 -16.75
C GLN A 491 16.41 19.91 -17.51
N GLY A 492 17.59 20.54 -17.68
CA GLY A 492 18.77 19.89 -18.24
C GLY A 492 19.19 18.67 -17.42
N ALA A 493 19.17 18.77 -16.09
CA ALA A 493 19.50 17.66 -15.20
C ALA A 493 18.51 16.48 -15.34
N LEU A 494 17.20 16.77 -15.46
CA LEU A 494 16.20 15.73 -15.72
C LEU A 494 16.47 15.03 -17.05
N ASP A 495 16.69 15.80 -18.12
CA ASP A 495 16.95 15.26 -19.45
C ASP A 495 18.22 14.41 -19.52
N GLU A 496 19.28 14.82 -18.81
CA GLU A 496 20.50 14.05 -18.69
C GLU A 496 20.30 12.76 -17.89
N THR A 497 19.56 12.80 -16.78
CA THR A 497 19.19 11.59 -16.03
C THR A 497 18.39 10.64 -16.93
N LEU A 498 17.39 11.11 -17.66
CA LEU A 498 16.61 10.24 -18.55
C LEU A 498 17.49 9.60 -19.62
N ARG A 499 18.43 10.34 -20.21
CA ARG A 499 19.41 9.81 -21.19
C ARG A 499 20.35 8.79 -20.56
N ALA A 500 20.83 9.03 -19.34
CA ALA A 500 21.75 8.11 -18.66
C ALA A 500 21.12 6.74 -18.33
N PHE A 501 19.79 6.69 -18.20
CA PHE A 501 19.02 5.49 -17.83
C PHE A 501 18.16 4.93 -18.97
N SER A 502 18.24 5.51 -20.19
CA SER A 502 17.54 4.99 -21.37
C SER A 502 18.55 4.45 -22.38
N LYS A 503 18.20 3.37 -23.08
CA LYS A 503 18.97 2.97 -24.28
C LYS A 503 18.39 3.75 -25.46
N ASN A 504 19.25 4.58 -26.08
CA ASN A 504 19.04 5.52 -27.19
C ASN A 504 18.91 6.98 -26.76
#